data_AF-A0A7C3T4F8-F1
#
_entry.id   AF-A0A7C3T4F8-F1
#
_cell.length_a   1.000
_cell.length_b   1.000
_cell.length_c   1.000
_cell.angle_alpha   90.00
_cell.angle_beta   90.00
_cell.angle_gamma   90.00
#
_symmetry.space_group_name_H-M   'P 1'
#
loop_
_entity.id
_entity.type
_entity.pdbx_description
1 polymer ?
#
loop_
_entity_poly.entity_id
_entity_poly.type
_entity_poly.pdbx_seq_one_letter_code
_entity_poly.pdbx_strand_id
1 'polypeptide(L)'
;VKRDVPGFVGNRLQHALWREAISIVERGIADAETVDEVVKTGFGRRLAVLGPLENADLVGLDLTLQIHQYLLPHLEDSHRPSPLLRKKVEDGELGFKSGRGFRAWTPRSMDECRAALQRHLLRWR
;
A
#
# COMPACT_ATOMS: atom_id res chain seq x y z
N VAL A 1 0.81 -16.75 16.16
CA VAL A 1 1.18 -17.15 14.78
C VAL A 1 1.32 -18.67 14.76
N LYS A 2 0.70 -19.37 13.79
CA LYS A 2 0.72 -20.85 13.74
C LYS A 2 1.97 -21.43 13.05
N ARG A 3 2.69 -20.60 12.26
CA ARG A 3 3.95 -20.94 11.59
C ARG A 3 4.68 -19.67 11.20
N ASP A 4 6.00 -19.65 11.39
CA ASP A 4 6.83 -18.56 10.91
C ASP A 4 7.12 -18.73 9.42
N VAL A 5 6.92 -17.64 8.68
CA VAL A 5 7.16 -17.55 7.24
C VAL A 5 8.01 -16.31 6.98
N PRO A 6 8.81 -16.26 5.90
CA PRO A 6 9.53 -15.06 5.53
C PRO A 6 8.59 -13.85 5.44
N GLY A 7 8.90 -12.81 6.23
CA GLY A 7 8.11 -11.58 6.35
C GLY A 7 6.97 -11.62 7.40
N PHE A 8 6.73 -12.74 8.09
CA PHE A 8 5.59 -12.92 8.99
C PHE A 8 4.25 -12.57 8.31
N VAL A 9 3.15 -12.43 9.07
CA VAL A 9 1.84 -12.11 8.47
C VAL A 9 1.77 -10.65 8.02
N GLY A 10 2.21 -9.72 8.88
CA GLY A 10 2.09 -8.28 8.63
C GLY A 10 2.86 -7.81 7.40
N ASN A 11 4.15 -8.14 7.28
CA ASN A 11 4.93 -7.64 6.13
C ASN A 11 4.47 -8.29 4.82
N ARG A 12 3.94 -9.52 4.84
CA ARG A 12 3.39 -10.13 3.62
C ARG A 12 2.19 -9.36 3.09
N LEU A 13 1.24 -9.00 3.95
CA LEU A 13 0.08 -8.19 3.57
C LEU A 13 0.51 -6.80 3.09
N GLN A 14 1.41 -6.15 3.83
CA GLN A 14 1.91 -4.83 3.49
C GLN A 14 2.63 -4.80 2.14
N HIS A 15 3.53 -5.74 1.89
CA HIS A 15 4.28 -5.78 0.63
C HIS A 15 3.45 -6.26 -0.56
N ALA A 16 2.39 -7.05 -0.35
CA ALA A 16 1.44 -7.34 -1.42
C ALA A 16 0.73 -6.06 -1.89
N LEU A 17 0.27 -5.23 -0.94
CA LEU A 17 -0.34 -3.93 -1.26
C LEU A 17 0.66 -2.98 -1.94
N TRP A 18 1.90 -2.90 -1.43
CA TRP A 18 2.92 -2.02 -2.03
C TRP A 18 3.32 -2.46 -3.43
N ARG A 19 3.38 -3.77 -3.71
CA ARG A 19 3.69 -4.28 -5.04
C ARG A 19 2.68 -3.78 -6.06
N GLU A 20 1.39 -3.89 -5.76
CA GLU A 20 0.32 -3.37 -6.62
C GLU A 20 0.38 -1.85 -6.75
N ALA A 21 0.51 -1.13 -5.63
CA ALA A 21 0.60 0.32 -5.61
C ALA A 21 1.75 0.86 -6.49
N ILE A 22 2.92 0.23 -6.44
CA ILE A 22 4.07 0.60 -7.26
C ILE A 22 3.81 0.27 -8.74
N SER A 23 3.19 -0.87 -9.05
CA SER A 23 2.87 -1.26 -10.43
C SER A 23 1.87 -0.29 -11.07
N ILE A 24 0.85 0.16 -10.33
CA ILE A 24 -0.10 1.19 -10.77
C ILE A 24 0.63 2.47 -11.20
N VAL A 25 1.61 2.93 -10.40
CA VAL A 25 2.42 4.11 -10.72
C VAL A 25 3.35 3.85 -11.90
N GLU A 26 4.02 2.69 -11.92
CA GLU A 26 4.93 2.29 -13.00
C GLU A 26 4.24 2.20 -14.36
N ARG A 27 3.00 1.69 -14.38
CA ARG A 27 2.17 1.56 -15.59
C ARG A 27 1.43 2.85 -15.96
N GLY A 28 1.58 3.92 -15.17
CA GLY A 28 0.92 5.20 -15.41
C GLY A 28 -0.59 5.18 -15.24
N ILE A 29 -1.14 4.20 -14.52
CA ILE A 29 -2.58 4.06 -14.24
C ILE A 29 -3.04 5.20 -13.31
N ALA A 30 -2.20 5.54 -12.33
CA ALA A 30 -2.40 6.68 -11.43
C ALA A 30 -1.05 7.18 -10.91
N ASP A 31 -1.00 8.43 -10.46
CA ASP A 31 0.16 8.94 -9.74
C ASP A 31 0.21 8.44 -8.28
N ALA A 32 1.37 8.56 -7.64
CA ALA A 32 1.55 8.14 -6.25
C ALA A 32 0.65 8.94 -5.28
N GLU A 33 0.19 10.13 -5.69
CA GLU A 33 -0.71 10.94 -4.89
C GLU A 33 -2.07 10.29 -4.73
N THR A 34 -2.66 10.03 -5.88
CA THR A 34 -3.95 9.39 -6.09
C THR A 34 -3.98 8.00 -5.45
N VAL A 35 -2.91 7.20 -5.62
CA VAL A 35 -2.82 5.86 -5.02
C VAL A 35 -2.97 5.91 -3.50
N ASP A 36 -2.19 6.76 -2.80
CA ASP A 36 -2.35 6.81 -1.34
C ASP A 36 -3.68 7.44 -0.93
N GLU A 37 -4.22 8.38 -1.70
CA GLU A 37 -5.53 8.98 -1.40
C GLU A 37 -6.62 7.91 -1.40
N VAL A 38 -6.71 7.10 -2.45
CA VAL A 38 -7.67 5.98 -2.57
C VAL A 38 -7.55 5.03 -1.37
N VAL A 39 -6.32 4.75 -0.92
CA VAL A 39 -6.11 3.90 0.27
C VAL A 39 -6.56 4.62 1.55
N LYS A 40 -6.10 5.86 1.77
CA LYS A 40 -6.35 6.63 3.01
C LYS A 40 -7.81 7.06 3.18
N THR A 41 -8.53 7.30 2.09
CA THR A 41 -9.94 7.74 2.10
C THR A 41 -10.91 6.60 1.86
N GLY A 42 -10.49 5.57 1.11
CA GLY A 42 -11.29 4.40 0.79
C GLY A 42 -11.08 3.25 1.77
N PHE A 43 -10.59 2.12 1.27
CA PHE A 43 -10.59 0.86 2.02
C PHE A 43 -9.66 0.86 3.24
N GLY A 44 -8.59 1.65 3.25
CA GLY A 44 -7.67 1.74 4.39
C GLY A 44 -8.33 2.20 5.69
N ARG A 45 -9.37 3.03 5.63
CA ARG A 45 -10.17 3.41 6.82
C ARG A 45 -10.93 2.23 7.42
N ARG A 46 -11.40 1.33 6.55
CA ARG A 46 -12.16 0.14 6.96
C ARG A 46 -11.25 -0.90 7.60
N LEU A 47 -10.02 -1.05 7.13
CA LEU A 47 -9.09 -2.10 7.58
C LEU A 47 -8.76 -2.10 9.08
N ALA A 48 -8.88 -0.96 9.78
CA ALA A 48 -8.65 -0.88 11.22
C ALA A 48 -9.81 -1.45 12.06
N VAL A 49 -11.00 -1.60 11.47
CA VAL A 49 -12.23 -2.08 12.13
C VAL A 49 -12.70 -3.41 11.55
N LEU A 50 -12.50 -3.59 10.25
CA LEU A 50 -12.93 -4.74 9.47
C LEU A 50 -11.72 -5.25 8.68
N GLY A 51 -11.08 -6.29 9.20
CA GLY A 51 -9.93 -6.93 8.57
C GLY A 51 -10.28 -7.54 7.20
N PRO A 52 -9.29 -7.90 6.38
CA PRO A 52 -9.54 -8.36 5.01
C PRO A 52 -10.39 -9.65 4.95
N LEU A 53 -10.22 -10.56 5.91
CA LEU A 53 -11.01 -11.80 5.97
C LEU A 53 -12.43 -11.55 6.49
N GLU A 54 -12.58 -10.71 7.52
CA GLU A 54 -13.91 -10.30 8.00
C GLU A 54 -14.69 -9.55 6.92
N ASN A 55 -14.01 -8.72 6.12
CA ASN A 55 -14.62 -8.04 4.97
C ASN A 55 -15.04 -9.04 3.88
N ALA A 56 -14.26 -10.09 3.62
CA ALA A 56 -14.64 -11.13 2.67
C ALA A 56 -15.89 -11.90 3.14
N ASP A 57 -15.97 -12.23 4.43
CA ASP A 57 -17.14 -12.86 5.04
C ASP A 57 -18.37 -11.92 4.99
N LEU A 58 -18.17 -10.62 5.24
CA LEU A 58 -19.22 -9.61 5.17
C LEU A 58 -19.77 -9.42 3.74
N VAL A 59 -18.90 -9.45 2.73
CA VAL A 59 -19.28 -9.31 1.32
C VAL A 59 -19.94 -10.57 0.76
N GLY A 60 -19.53 -11.74 1.25
CA GLY A 60 -19.90 -13.05 0.71
C GLY A 60 -18.72 -13.69 -0.03
N LEU A 61 -18.43 -14.95 0.31
CA LEU A 61 -17.28 -15.67 -0.25
C LEU A 61 -17.49 -16.08 -1.72
N ASP A 62 -18.73 -16.25 -2.15
CA ASP A 62 -19.12 -16.51 -3.54
C ASP A 62 -18.83 -15.28 -4.43
N LEU A 63 -19.26 -14.09 -4.01
CA LEU A 63 -18.96 -12.85 -4.70
C LEU A 63 -17.45 -12.54 -4.66
N THR A 64 -16.80 -12.78 -3.51
CA THR A 64 -15.34 -12.62 -3.39
C THR A 64 -14.60 -13.53 -4.39
N LEU A 65 -15.03 -14.79 -4.53
CA LEU A 65 -14.48 -15.72 -5.51
C LEU A 65 -14.66 -15.22 -6.95
N GLN A 66 -15.85 -14.73 -7.29
CA GLN A 66 -16.12 -14.16 -8.63
C GLN A 66 -15.22 -12.95 -8.92
N ILE A 67 -15.07 -12.03 -7.95
CA ILE A 67 -14.17 -10.88 -8.07
C ILE A 67 -12.73 -11.36 -8.29
N HIS A 68 -12.28 -12.38 -7.55
CA HIS A 68 -10.93 -12.91 -7.70
C HIS A 68 -10.68 -13.55 -9.08
N GLN A 69 -11.64 -14.29 -9.61
CA GLN A 69 -11.54 -14.91 -10.93
C GLN A 69 -11.37 -13.87 -12.04
N TYR A 70 -12.02 -12.72 -11.89
CA TYR A 70 -11.93 -11.62 -12.84
C TYR A 70 -10.68 -10.74 -12.61
N LEU A 71 -10.43 -10.31 -11.37
CA LEU A 71 -9.48 -9.23 -11.08
C LEU A 71 -8.04 -9.72 -10.86
N LEU A 72 -7.82 -10.87 -10.21
CA LEU A 72 -6.45 -11.32 -9.89
C LEU A 72 -5.54 -11.48 -11.12
N PRO A 73 -6.01 -11.93 -12.30
CA PRO A 73 -5.19 -11.99 -13.51
C PRO A 73 -4.65 -10.63 -13.97
N HIS A 74 -5.22 -9.52 -13.49
CA HIS A 74 -4.81 -8.15 -13.85
C HIS A 74 -3.93 -7.49 -12.80
N LEU A 75 -3.81 -8.06 -11.60
CA LEU A 75 -2.96 -7.53 -10.54
C LEU A 75 -1.49 -7.88 -10.78
N GLU A 76 -0.60 -7.12 -10.15
CA GLU A 76 0.83 -7.35 -10.16
C GLU A 76 1.21 -8.58 -9.32
N ASP A 77 1.84 -9.57 -9.98
CA ASP A 77 2.27 -10.83 -9.41
C ASP A 77 3.79 -11.06 -9.49
N SER A 78 4.58 -10.07 -9.92
CA SER A 78 6.04 -10.21 -10.02
C SER A 78 6.70 -10.60 -8.70
N HIS A 79 7.61 -11.57 -8.79
CA HIS A 79 8.46 -12.02 -7.69
C HIS A 79 9.80 -11.26 -7.60
N ARG A 80 9.93 -10.14 -8.33
CA ARG A 80 11.14 -9.30 -8.36
C ARG A 80 10.76 -7.86 -8.00
N PRO A 81 11.70 -7.06 -7.44
CA PRO A 81 11.48 -5.63 -7.25
C PRO A 81 11.17 -4.91 -8.57
N SER A 82 10.20 -4.00 -8.54
CA SER A 82 9.78 -3.17 -9.68
C SER A 82 10.98 -2.41 -10.29
N PRO A 83 11.08 -2.37 -11.64
CA PRO A 83 12.04 -1.52 -12.34
C PRO A 83 12.00 -0.05 -11.92
N LEU A 84 10.81 0.54 -11.73
CA LEU A 84 10.62 1.90 -11.24
C LEU A 84 11.27 2.09 -9.86
N LEU A 85 11.06 1.16 -8.93
CA LEU A 85 11.65 1.25 -7.60
C LEU A 85 13.19 1.20 -7.67
N ARG A 86 13.76 0.34 -8.51
CA ARG A 86 15.23 0.28 -8.72
C ARG A 86 15.76 1.59 -9.26
N LYS A 87 15.13 2.11 -10.31
CA LYS A 87 15.49 3.39 -10.93
C LYS A 87 15.47 4.54 -9.92
N LYS A 88 14.42 4.65 -9.10
CA LYS A 88 14.35 5.67 -8.04
C LYS A 88 15.52 5.58 -7.05
N VAL A 89 15.93 4.37 -6.69
CA VAL A 89 17.07 4.17 -5.79
C VAL A 89 18.39 4.55 -6.48
N GLU A 90 18.57 4.16 -7.74
CA GLU A 90 19.73 4.52 -8.57
C GLU A 90 19.86 6.04 -8.75
N ASP A 91 18.73 6.73 -8.93
CA ASP A 91 18.65 8.19 -9.07
C ASP A 91 18.80 8.94 -7.73
N GLY A 92 18.97 8.24 -6.59
CA GLY A 92 19.06 8.86 -5.27
C GLY A 92 17.74 9.40 -4.72
N GLU A 93 16.60 9.05 -5.33
CA GLU A 93 15.25 9.39 -4.89
C GLU A 93 14.76 8.44 -3.76
N LEU A 94 15.42 8.53 -2.60
CA LEU A 94 15.27 7.62 -1.47
C LEU A 94 14.12 7.98 -0.48
N GLY A 95 13.18 8.81 -0.89
CA GLY A 95 12.02 9.24 -0.09
C GLY A 95 12.31 10.43 0.82
N PHE A 96 11.80 10.41 2.05
CA PHE A 96 11.88 11.55 2.98
C PHE A 96 13.34 12.02 3.19
N LYS A 97 14.28 11.07 3.30
CA LYS A 97 15.69 11.39 3.60
C LYS A 97 16.42 12.14 2.48
N SER A 98 15.92 12.08 1.24
CA SER A 98 16.47 12.79 0.08
C SER A 98 15.53 13.90 -0.43
N GLY A 99 14.42 14.18 0.27
CA GLY A 99 13.41 15.14 -0.19
C GLY A 99 12.59 14.69 -1.41
N ARG A 100 12.80 13.47 -1.91
CA ARG A 100 12.10 12.94 -3.09
C ARG A 100 12.14 11.43 -3.13
N GLY A 101 11.01 10.81 -3.47
CA GLY A 101 10.86 9.38 -3.77
C GLY A 101 9.75 9.19 -4.80
N PHE A 102 8.68 8.48 -4.44
CA PHE A 102 7.46 8.46 -5.26
C PHE A 102 6.75 9.82 -5.34
N ARG A 103 6.99 10.70 -4.35
CA ARG A 103 6.53 12.09 -4.29
C ARG A 103 7.71 13.02 -4.01
N ALA A 104 7.54 14.30 -4.29
CA ALA A 104 8.41 15.35 -3.77
C ALA A 104 8.03 15.66 -2.32
N TRP A 105 9.02 15.89 -1.46
CA TRP A 105 8.84 16.12 -0.04
C TRP A 105 9.58 17.38 0.38
N THR A 106 8.83 18.42 0.74
CA THR A 106 9.35 19.59 1.46
C THR A 106 9.41 19.30 2.96
N PRO A 107 10.26 19.99 3.75
CA PRO A 107 10.27 19.85 5.21
C PRO A 107 8.86 19.98 5.81
N ARG A 108 8.10 21.00 5.36
CA ARG A 108 6.71 21.21 5.76
C ARG A 108 5.82 19.98 5.50
N SER A 109 5.83 19.43 4.29
CA SER A 109 4.99 18.28 3.93
C SER A 109 5.36 17.01 4.72
N MET A 110 6.65 16.83 5.05
CA MET A 110 7.11 15.73 5.90
C MET A 110 6.57 15.88 7.32
N ASP A 111 6.64 17.08 7.89
CA ASP A 111 6.14 17.38 9.23
C ASP A 111 4.62 17.21 9.31
N GLU A 112 3.90 17.71 8.31
CA GLU A 112 2.44 17.53 8.20
C GLU A 112 2.06 16.04 8.15
N CYS A 113 2.79 15.23 7.37
CA CYS A 113 2.57 13.79 7.29
C CYS A 113 2.83 13.09 8.63
N ARG A 114 3.95 13.42 9.31
CA ARG A 114 4.29 12.85 10.62
C ARG A 114 3.26 13.24 11.68
N ALA A 115 2.87 14.50 11.72
CA ALA A 115 1.86 15.00 12.65
C ALA A 115 0.49 14.36 12.42
N ALA A 116 0.10 14.13 11.15
CA ALA A 116 -1.13 13.42 10.81
C ALA A 116 -1.12 11.98 11.33
N LEU A 117 -0.01 11.25 11.13
CA LEU A 117 0.16 9.90 11.66
C LEU A 117 0.08 9.89 13.19
N GLN A 118 0.80 10.78 13.87
CA GLN A 118 0.78 10.88 15.34
C GLN A 118 -0.63 11.17 15.87
N ARG A 119 -1.34 12.15 15.29
CA ARG A 119 -2.73 12.45 15.67
C ARG A 119 -3.64 11.25 15.50
N HIS A 120 -3.44 10.47 14.43
CA HIS A 120 -4.22 9.25 14.23
C HIS A 120 -3.92 8.24 15.33
N LEU A 121 -2.65 7.86 15.53
CA LEU A 121 -2.26 6.85 16.51
C LEU A 121 -2.65 7.23 17.96
N LEU A 122 -2.56 8.51 18.33
CA LEU A 122 -2.97 8.99 19.65
C LEU A 122 -4.49 8.90 19.89
N ARG A 123 -5.32 8.91 18.84
CA ARG A 123 -6.77 8.69 18.98
C ARG A 123 -7.12 7.23 19.30
N TRP A 124 -6.18 6.31 19.06
CA TRP A 124 -6.35 4.87 19.28
C TRP A 124 -5.56 4.36 20.48
N ARG A 125 -5.14 5.27 21.36
CA ARG A 125 -4.45 4.97 22.62
C ARG A 125 -5.42 5.18 23.77
#